data_AF-A0AB33BS71-F1
#
_entry.id   AF-A0AB33BS71-F1
#
_cell.length_a   1.000
_cell.length_b   1.000
_cell.length_c   1.000
_cell.angle_alpha   90.00
_cell.angle_beta   90.00
_cell.angle_gamma   90.00
#
_symmetry.space_group_name_H-M   'P 1'
#
loop_
_entity.id
_entity.type
_entity.pdbx_description
1 polymer ?
#
loop_
_entity_poly.entity_id
_entity_poly.type
_entity_poly.pdbx_seq_one_letter_code
_entity_poly.pdbx_strand_id
1 'polypeptide(L)'
;MNAAINPDVLGNATTVNPLDLPGLEQVFHHPTFIKVVNELKAPKSHTNEFGGGYKYRSAEDIQEALKPLLVKYKCTVITRKFDTADGFEIYAYMVFKDQKYIRCDVPGEAKYDFDRDLNSNKKVSKTQQYASYQSYAKKYALGNLLMIDDSQNDLDTHTNNNIKNERQRDNTQKYQNQSNNGYVATKADCDKALKQIKDLPLDTPLTQASYFFDGIRNQLPEFDEILFAACNEKYLAIQQHLESLSQKQQEAIQSKATTQQQKQQAQQQRGNTTQAQNPPNAPKTGCISNKQRDQLQTFIDERGLDTKYVCEFLGIDTLAEIQAEKLELVKVEIDKLAKQEIKA
;
A
#
# COMPACT_ATOMS: atom_id res chain seq x y z
N MET A 1 -49.22 20.96 -34.59
CA MET A 1 -48.63 20.09 -35.62
C MET A 1 -47.49 19.33 -34.96
N ASN A 2 -47.62 18.01 -34.79
CA ASN A 2 -46.58 17.20 -34.16
C ASN A 2 -45.59 16.77 -35.24
N ALA A 3 -44.44 17.44 -35.32
CA ALA A 3 -43.29 16.93 -36.06
C ALA A 3 -42.62 15.84 -35.20
N ALA A 4 -43.18 14.63 -35.23
CA ALA A 4 -42.50 13.47 -34.67
C ALA A 4 -41.21 13.23 -35.48
N ILE A 5 -40.06 13.46 -34.85
CA ILE A 5 -38.77 13.09 -35.44
C ILE A 5 -38.77 11.56 -35.50
N ASN A 6 -38.69 11.01 -36.72
CA ASN A 6 -38.66 9.57 -36.92
C ASN A 6 -37.42 8.99 -36.21
N PRO A 7 -37.54 8.05 -35.26
CA PRO A 7 -36.40 7.48 -34.55
C PRO A 7 -35.39 6.80 -35.48
N ASP A 8 -35.80 6.34 -36.67
CA ASP A 8 -34.87 5.78 -37.68
C ASP A 8 -33.91 6.84 -38.27
N VAL A 9 -34.18 8.14 -38.04
CA VAL A 9 -33.29 9.26 -38.43
C VAL A 9 -32.24 9.56 -37.36
N LEU A 10 -32.37 8.98 -36.15
CA LEU A 10 -31.26 8.80 -35.22
C LEU A 10 -30.39 7.62 -35.69
N GLY A 11 -29.93 7.72 -36.94
CA GLY A 11 -29.05 6.73 -37.56
C GLY A 11 -27.82 6.52 -36.68
N ASN A 12 -27.51 5.24 -36.44
CA ASN A 12 -26.40 4.71 -35.66
C ASN A 12 -25.32 5.74 -35.35
N ALA A 13 -25.12 6.03 -34.05
CA ALA A 13 -24.00 6.84 -33.59
C ALA A 13 -22.71 6.32 -34.25
N THR A 14 -22.11 7.16 -35.10
CA THR A 14 -21.00 6.72 -35.94
C THR A 14 -19.88 6.23 -35.05
N THR A 15 -19.58 4.93 -35.11
CA THR A 15 -18.48 4.30 -34.33
C THR A 15 -17.11 4.81 -34.77
N VAL A 16 -17.07 5.56 -35.87
CA VAL A 16 -15.89 6.23 -36.40
C VAL A 16 -15.91 7.69 -35.95
N ASN A 17 -14.96 8.02 -35.09
CA ASN A 17 -14.79 9.34 -34.51
C ASN A 17 -14.26 10.31 -35.60
N PRO A 18 -14.59 11.62 -35.63
CA PRO A 18 -13.99 12.57 -36.60
C PRO A 18 -12.48 12.83 -36.45
N LEU A 19 -11.75 12.02 -35.66
CA LEU A 19 -10.27 11.91 -35.69
C LEU A 19 -9.79 10.55 -36.23
N ASP A 20 -10.68 9.56 -36.35
CA ASP A 20 -10.48 8.29 -37.07
C ASP A 20 -10.94 8.45 -38.54
N LEU A 21 -10.61 9.59 -39.15
CA LEU A 21 -11.01 9.93 -40.51
C LEU A 21 -10.33 9.01 -41.54
N PRO A 22 -11.08 8.36 -42.46
CA PRO A 22 -10.48 7.58 -43.54
C PRO A 22 -9.64 8.50 -44.44
N GLY A 23 -8.32 8.35 -44.37
CA GLY A 23 -7.34 9.18 -45.08
C GLY A 23 -6.32 9.88 -44.17
N LEU A 24 -6.52 9.91 -42.85
CA LEU A 24 -5.54 10.40 -41.87
C LEU A 24 -4.89 9.21 -41.14
N GLU A 25 -3.72 8.78 -41.61
CA GLU A 25 -2.93 7.71 -40.97
C GLU A 25 -2.21 8.18 -39.70
N GLN A 26 -2.05 7.30 -38.71
CA GLN A 26 -1.19 7.49 -37.54
C GLN A 26 0.29 7.31 -37.95
N VAL A 27 1.01 8.41 -38.19
CA VAL A 27 2.36 8.35 -38.80
C VAL A 27 3.46 8.30 -37.74
N PHE A 28 3.73 7.13 -37.17
CA PHE A 28 4.76 6.92 -36.14
C PHE A 28 6.16 7.49 -36.47
N HIS A 29 6.49 7.69 -37.76
CA HIS A 29 7.81 8.13 -38.23
C HIS A 29 7.79 9.50 -38.94
N HIS A 30 6.83 10.39 -38.63
CA HIS A 30 6.74 11.68 -39.34
C HIS A 30 7.99 12.55 -39.10
N PRO A 31 8.72 13.01 -40.14
CA PRO A 31 10.02 13.70 -39.95
C PRO A 31 9.95 14.99 -39.14
N THR A 32 8.81 15.68 -39.14
CA THR A 32 8.58 16.85 -38.28
C THR A 32 8.45 16.47 -36.81
N PHE A 33 7.84 15.33 -36.49
CA PHE A 33 7.68 14.87 -35.11
C PHE A 33 9.03 14.67 -34.43
N ILE A 34 9.91 13.91 -35.10
CA ILE A 34 11.28 13.65 -34.64
C ILE A 34 12.04 14.96 -34.37
N LYS A 35 11.89 15.96 -35.26
CA LYS A 35 12.50 17.28 -35.07
C LYS A 35 11.93 18.07 -33.89
N VAL A 36 10.62 18.01 -33.68
CA VAL A 36 9.97 18.67 -32.53
C VAL A 36 10.42 18.02 -31.23
N VAL A 37 10.36 16.69 -31.13
CA VAL A 37 10.79 15.94 -29.93
C VAL A 37 12.26 16.20 -29.60
N ASN A 38 13.15 16.16 -30.59
CA ASN A 38 14.59 16.39 -30.40
C ASN A 38 14.97 17.84 -30.03
N GLU A 39 14.15 18.83 -30.40
CA GLU A 39 14.40 20.24 -30.05
C GLU A 39 13.63 20.72 -28.81
N LEU A 40 12.63 19.97 -28.33
CA LEU A 40 11.78 20.36 -27.21
C LEU A 40 12.56 20.38 -25.89
N LYS A 41 12.47 21.50 -25.19
CA LYS A 41 13.07 21.68 -23.86
C LYS A 41 12.02 22.24 -22.90
N ALA A 42 11.36 21.35 -22.15
CA ALA A 42 10.36 21.69 -21.13
C ALA A 42 10.93 21.40 -19.71
N PRO A 43 11.70 22.33 -19.12
CA PRO A 43 12.28 22.15 -17.79
C PRO A 43 11.21 22.13 -16.69
N LYS A 44 11.52 21.48 -15.56
CA LYS A 44 10.70 21.53 -14.33
C LYS A 44 10.85 22.92 -13.67
N SER A 45 9.88 23.80 -13.86
CA SER A 45 9.84 25.18 -13.36
C SER A 45 9.17 25.32 -11.99
N HIS A 46 8.25 24.40 -11.66
CA HIS A 46 7.45 24.44 -10.44
C HIS A 46 8.03 23.52 -9.35
N THR A 47 7.69 23.79 -8.08
CA THR A 47 8.08 22.99 -6.90
C THR A 47 6.84 22.69 -6.07
N ASN A 48 6.63 21.43 -5.66
CA ASN A 48 5.46 21.06 -4.83
C ASN A 48 5.78 21.13 -3.34
N GLU A 49 5.13 22.07 -2.64
CA GLU A 49 5.29 22.29 -1.20
C GLU A 49 4.70 21.15 -0.34
N PHE A 50 3.70 20.42 -0.83
CA PHE A 50 2.94 19.43 -0.05
C PHE A 50 3.57 18.03 0.00
N GLY A 51 4.64 17.77 -0.76
CA GLY A 51 5.17 16.43 -0.98
C GLY A 51 6.70 16.33 -0.98
N GLY A 52 7.38 17.10 -0.12
CA GLY A 52 8.85 17.04 0.00
C GLY A 52 9.62 17.89 -1.00
N GLY A 53 8.99 18.87 -1.66
CA GLY A 53 9.69 19.85 -2.51
C GLY A 53 10.15 19.31 -3.86
N TYR A 54 9.55 18.24 -4.38
CA TYR A 54 9.89 17.76 -5.72
C TYR A 54 9.53 18.80 -6.80
N LYS A 55 10.36 18.86 -7.84
CA LYS A 55 10.13 19.76 -8.98
C LYS A 55 9.22 19.13 -10.01
N TYR A 56 8.33 19.92 -10.61
CA TYR A 56 7.44 19.47 -11.66
C TYR A 56 7.33 20.50 -12.80
N ARG A 57 6.75 20.06 -13.92
CA ARG A 57 6.32 20.89 -15.05
C ARG A 57 4.81 20.77 -15.20
N SER A 58 4.11 21.85 -15.47
CA SER A 58 2.67 21.88 -15.74
C SER A 58 2.37 21.56 -17.22
N ALA A 59 1.10 21.39 -17.56
CA ALA A 59 0.71 21.28 -18.98
C ALA A 59 1.00 22.59 -19.73
N GLU A 60 0.95 23.72 -19.03
CA GLU A 60 1.19 25.07 -19.52
C GLU A 60 2.68 25.30 -19.82
N ASP A 61 3.60 24.83 -18.96
CA ASP A 61 5.06 24.87 -19.22
C ASP A 61 5.41 24.13 -20.53
N ILE A 62 4.82 22.94 -20.72
CA ILE A 62 5.03 22.11 -21.92
C ILE A 62 4.50 22.84 -23.16
N GLN A 63 3.33 23.46 -23.07
CA GLN A 63 2.75 24.24 -24.17
C GLN A 63 3.60 25.47 -24.51
N GLU A 64 4.13 26.19 -23.52
CA GLU A 64 4.98 27.36 -23.75
C GLU A 64 6.28 26.99 -24.46
N ALA A 65 6.95 25.92 -24.00
CA ALA A 65 8.14 25.37 -24.66
C ALA A 65 7.86 24.88 -26.10
N LEU A 66 6.63 24.43 -26.37
CA LEU A 66 6.23 23.87 -27.66
C LEU A 66 5.84 24.93 -28.69
N LYS A 67 5.22 26.05 -28.29
CA LYS A 67 4.81 27.18 -29.17
C LYS A 67 5.84 27.56 -30.26
N PRO A 68 7.13 27.85 -29.95
CA PRO A 68 8.10 28.22 -30.97
C PRO A 68 8.37 27.10 -31.99
N LEU A 69 8.28 25.83 -31.57
CA LEU A 69 8.47 24.67 -32.45
C LEU A 69 7.26 24.46 -33.37
N LEU A 70 6.04 24.66 -32.87
CA LEU A 70 4.82 24.61 -33.71
C LEU A 70 4.88 25.63 -34.86
N VAL A 71 5.33 26.85 -34.56
CA VAL A 71 5.52 27.91 -35.57
C VAL A 71 6.64 27.54 -36.55
N LYS A 72 7.81 27.12 -36.04
CA LYS A 72 8.98 26.73 -36.85
C LYS A 72 8.65 25.60 -37.84
N TYR A 73 7.88 24.60 -37.40
CA TYR A 73 7.60 23.39 -38.17
C TYR A 73 6.22 23.32 -38.82
N LYS A 74 5.36 24.33 -38.60
CA LYS A 74 4.00 24.41 -39.16
C LYS A 74 3.15 23.18 -38.83
N CYS A 75 3.20 22.79 -37.56
CA CYS A 75 2.35 21.76 -36.97
C CYS A 75 1.49 22.37 -35.84
N THR A 76 0.55 21.60 -35.30
CA THR A 76 -0.31 22.01 -34.20
C THR A 76 -0.49 20.83 -33.26
N VAL A 77 -0.59 21.09 -31.95
CA VAL A 77 -0.95 20.07 -30.96
C VAL A 77 -2.32 20.39 -30.38
N ILE A 78 -3.19 19.38 -30.36
CA ILE A 78 -4.54 19.44 -29.79
C ILE A 78 -4.70 18.34 -28.75
N THR A 79 -5.56 18.58 -27.76
CA THR A 79 -5.87 17.61 -26.70
C THR A 79 -7.35 17.36 -26.66
N ARG A 80 -7.77 16.09 -26.58
CA ARG A 80 -9.18 15.68 -26.49
C ARG A 80 -9.43 14.93 -25.20
N LYS A 81 -10.44 15.38 -24.46
CA LYS A 81 -10.94 14.77 -23.22
C LYS A 81 -12.05 13.76 -23.53
N PHE A 82 -12.06 12.64 -22.83
CA PHE A 82 -13.11 11.64 -22.81
C PHE A 82 -13.50 11.40 -21.35
N ASP A 83 -14.76 11.67 -21.00
CA ASP A 83 -15.24 11.45 -19.64
C ASP A 83 -15.47 9.94 -19.37
N THR A 84 -15.08 9.49 -18.19
CA THR A 84 -15.23 8.10 -17.70
C THR A 84 -16.06 8.10 -16.42
N ALA A 85 -16.47 6.93 -15.91
CA ALA A 85 -17.33 6.83 -14.72
C ALA A 85 -16.77 7.58 -13.50
N ASP A 86 -15.46 7.42 -13.25
CA ASP A 86 -14.77 7.94 -12.06
C ASP A 86 -13.72 9.02 -12.41
N GLY A 87 -13.74 9.60 -13.61
CA GLY A 87 -12.60 10.38 -14.11
C GLY A 87 -12.75 10.92 -15.53
N PHE A 88 -11.62 11.25 -16.15
CA PHE A 88 -11.49 11.42 -17.60
C PHE A 88 -10.09 11.01 -18.08
N GLU A 89 -10.06 10.60 -19.35
CA GLU A 89 -8.86 10.40 -20.15
C GLU A 89 -8.62 11.61 -21.03
N ILE A 90 -7.36 12.01 -21.21
CA ILE A 90 -6.96 13.02 -22.19
C ILE A 90 -5.95 12.42 -23.15
N TYR A 91 -6.26 12.47 -24.44
CA TYR A 91 -5.35 12.10 -25.53
C TYR A 91 -4.80 13.36 -26.17
N ALA A 92 -3.50 13.39 -26.44
CA ALA A 92 -2.85 14.44 -27.20
C ALA A 92 -2.57 13.97 -28.63
N TYR A 93 -2.71 14.89 -29.58
CA TYR A 93 -2.52 14.67 -31.01
C TYR A 93 -1.59 15.76 -31.55
N MET A 94 -0.60 15.39 -32.36
CA MET A 94 0.15 16.35 -33.19
C MET A 94 -0.33 16.23 -34.63
N VAL A 95 -0.82 17.34 -35.19
CA VAL A 95 -1.32 17.45 -36.57
C VAL A 95 -0.29 18.22 -37.41
N PHE A 96 0.03 17.70 -38.58
CA PHE A 96 1.04 18.25 -39.49
C PHE A 96 0.40 18.99 -40.68
N LYS A 97 1.22 19.78 -41.40
CA LYS A 97 0.78 20.55 -42.57
C LYS A 97 0.23 19.67 -43.71
N ASP A 98 0.68 18.42 -43.83
CA ASP A 98 0.18 17.44 -44.80
C ASP A 98 -1.13 16.76 -44.36
N GLN A 99 -1.79 17.30 -43.32
CA GLN A 99 -3.01 16.81 -42.70
C GLN A 99 -2.89 15.44 -42.01
N LYS A 100 -1.69 14.86 -41.90
CA LYS A 100 -1.48 13.65 -41.11
C LYS A 100 -1.37 13.97 -39.62
N TYR A 101 -1.52 12.96 -38.77
CA TYR A 101 -1.34 13.13 -37.33
C TYR A 101 -0.55 11.99 -36.66
N ILE A 102 -0.11 12.27 -35.43
CA ILE A 102 0.33 11.27 -34.46
C ILE A 102 -0.53 11.42 -33.21
N ARG A 103 -1.00 10.30 -32.69
CA ARG A 103 -1.60 10.16 -31.35
C ARG A 103 -0.70 9.23 -30.54
N CYS A 104 -0.52 9.50 -29.26
CA CYS A 104 -0.04 8.50 -28.31
C CYS A 104 -1.24 7.71 -27.78
N ASP A 105 -1.18 6.38 -27.86
CA ASP A 105 -2.28 5.52 -27.40
C ASP A 105 -2.29 5.32 -25.87
N VAL A 106 -1.31 5.88 -25.15
CA VAL A 106 -1.30 5.98 -23.69
C VAL A 106 -1.85 7.37 -23.29
N PRO A 107 -3.11 7.48 -22.82
CA PRO A 107 -3.68 8.75 -22.40
C PRO A 107 -2.99 9.29 -21.14
N GLY A 108 -3.23 10.56 -20.86
CA GLY A 108 -3.13 11.06 -19.50
C GLY A 108 -4.44 10.83 -18.77
N GLU A 109 -4.42 10.07 -17.68
CA GLU A 109 -5.59 9.76 -16.86
C GLU A 109 -5.65 10.66 -15.62
N ALA A 110 -6.87 10.96 -15.17
CA ALA A 110 -7.11 11.42 -13.81
C ALA A 110 -8.45 10.86 -13.30
N LYS A 111 -8.46 10.37 -12.06
CA LYS A 111 -9.65 9.87 -11.35
C LYS A 111 -10.05 10.84 -10.24
N TYR A 112 -11.34 10.99 -9.95
CA TYR A 112 -11.87 11.96 -8.98
C TYR A 112 -12.59 11.27 -7.84
N ASP A 113 -12.14 11.56 -6.63
CA ASP A 113 -12.91 11.36 -5.41
C ASP A 113 -13.14 12.73 -4.77
N PHE A 114 -14.12 13.46 -5.30
CA PHE A 114 -14.41 14.81 -4.85
C PHE A 114 -14.76 14.86 -3.36
N ASP A 115 -15.41 13.83 -2.82
CA ASP A 115 -15.85 13.84 -1.43
C ASP A 115 -14.66 13.61 -0.49
N ARG A 116 -13.74 12.70 -0.81
CA ARG A 116 -12.46 12.55 -0.09
C ARG A 116 -11.59 13.80 -0.18
N ASP A 117 -11.47 14.39 -1.37
CA ASP A 117 -10.51 15.46 -1.61
C ASP A 117 -11.04 16.84 -1.14
N LEU A 118 -12.36 17.07 -1.16
CA LEU A 118 -12.97 18.21 -0.46
C LEU A 118 -12.89 18.08 1.06
N ASN A 119 -13.04 16.87 1.62
CA ASN A 119 -12.85 16.63 3.06
C ASN A 119 -11.40 16.88 3.49
N SER A 120 -10.45 16.51 2.64
CA SER A 120 -9.01 16.73 2.87
C SER A 120 -8.60 18.19 2.69
N ASN A 121 -9.23 18.93 1.76
CA ASN A 121 -8.87 20.31 1.42
C ASN A 121 -10.10 21.24 1.36
N LYS A 122 -10.72 21.49 2.52
CA LYS A 122 -11.94 22.31 2.71
C LYS A 122 -11.87 23.77 2.21
N LYS A 123 -10.72 24.24 1.72
CA LYS A 123 -10.50 25.59 1.16
C LYS A 123 -10.61 25.65 -0.37
N VAL A 124 -10.66 24.51 -1.07
CA VAL A 124 -10.64 24.45 -2.53
C VAL A 124 -12.03 24.10 -3.05
N SER A 125 -12.54 24.85 -4.03
CA SER A 125 -13.85 24.57 -4.63
C SER A 125 -13.81 23.35 -5.54
N LYS A 126 -14.94 22.64 -5.70
CA LYS A 126 -15.06 21.48 -6.60
C LYS A 126 -14.62 21.81 -8.04
N THR A 127 -14.95 23.02 -8.52
CA THR A 127 -14.51 23.53 -9.84
C THR A 127 -13.00 23.68 -9.94
N GLN A 128 -12.34 24.19 -8.89
CA GLN A 128 -10.88 24.35 -8.87
C GLN A 128 -10.16 23.00 -8.77
N GLN A 129 -10.72 22.03 -8.03
CA GLN A 129 -10.22 20.65 -8.04
C GLN A 129 -10.36 20.04 -9.44
N TYR A 130 -11.53 20.15 -10.09
CA TYR A 130 -11.78 19.68 -11.45
C TYR A 130 -10.74 20.22 -12.45
N ALA A 131 -10.50 21.53 -12.43
CA ALA A 131 -9.48 22.17 -13.26
C ALA A 131 -8.05 21.65 -12.97
N SER A 132 -7.75 21.37 -11.70
CA SER A 132 -6.44 20.84 -11.29
C SER A 132 -6.21 19.42 -11.83
N TYR A 133 -7.20 18.54 -11.74
CA TYR A 133 -7.13 17.22 -12.38
C TYR A 133 -7.02 17.32 -13.90
N GLN A 134 -7.67 18.32 -14.51
CA GLN A 134 -7.63 18.50 -15.96
C GLN A 134 -6.24 18.92 -16.45
N SER A 135 -5.56 19.82 -15.73
CA SER A 135 -4.15 20.13 -15.99
C SER A 135 -3.26 18.90 -15.73
N TYR A 136 -3.52 18.11 -14.68
CA TYR A 136 -2.77 16.88 -14.37
C TYR A 136 -2.84 15.86 -15.51
N ALA A 137 -4.03 15.44 -15.95
CA ALA A 137 -4.19 14.53 -17.09
C ALA A 137 -3.58 15.11 -18.37
N LYS A 138 -3.81 16.40 -18.65
CA LYS A 138 -3.27 17.08 -19.84
C LYS A 138 -1.73 17.10 -19.84
N LYS A 139 -1.08 17.21 -18.67
CA LYS A 139 0.38 17.12 -18.53
C LYS A 139 0.91 15.77 -19.03
N TYR A 140 0.36 14.64 -18.56
CA TYR A 140 0.81 13.32 -18.99
C TYR A 140 0.46 13.03 -20.44
N ALA A 141 -0.73 13.42 -20.91
CA ALA A 141 -1.10 13.28 -22.31
C ALA A 141 -0.07 13.95 -23.25
N LEU A 142 0.37 15.16 -22.91
CA LEU A 142 1.40 15.90 -23.64
C LEU A 142 2.80 15.29 -23.45
N GLY A 143 3.15 14.85 -22.24
CA GLY A 143 4.43 14.19 -21.93
C GLY A 143 4.62 12.89 -22.72
N ASN A 144 3.60 12.03 -22.74
CA ASN A 144 3.57 10.77 -23.47
C ASN A 144 3.68 10.99 -24.99
N LEU A 145 2.92 11.95 -25.54
CA LEU A 145 3.00 12.29 -26.97
C LEU A 145 4.36 12.86 -27.37
N LEU A 146 4.93 13.75 -26.54
CA LEU A 146 6.15 14.49 -26.88
C LEU A 146 7.43 13.77 -26.40
N MET A 147 7.30 12.55 -25.86
CA MET A 147 8.39 11.72 -25.35
C MET A 147 9.28 12.48 -24.35
N ILE A 148 8.66 13.27 -23.46
CA ILE A 148 9.39 14.08 -22.48
C ILE A 148 9.91 13.15 -21.38
N ASP A 149 11.21 12.86 -21.42
CA ASP A 149 11.91 12.13 -20.38
C ASP A 149 11.86 12.89 -19.04
N ASP A 150 11.52 12.18 -17.97
CA ASP A 150 11.42 12.73 -16.62
C ASP A 150 12.67 12.46 -15.75
N SER A 151 13.64 11.70 -16.28
CA SER A 151 14.86 11.20 -15.61
C SER A 151 15.74 12.25 -14.91
N GLN A 152 15.59 13.54 -15.23
CA GLN A 152 16.18 14.60 -14.40
C GLN A 152 15.28 14.90 -13.20
N ASN A 153 15.66 14.29 -12.07
CA ASN A 153 14.98 14.38 -10.77
C ASN A 153 13.59 13.75 -10.79
N ASP A 154 13.47 12.51 -11.26
CA ASP A 154 12.32 11.67 -10.96
C ASP A 154 12.51 10.98 -9.59
N LEU A 155 11.41 10.65 -8.91
CA LEU A 155 11.42 9.85 -7.68
C LEU A 155 12.03 8.46 -7.94
N ASP A 156 11.77 7.91 -9.13
CA ASP A 156 12.31 6.64 -9.59
C ASP A 156 13.77 6.74 -10.08
N THR A 157 14.39 7.93 -10.05
CA THR A 157 15.82 8.12 -10.38
C THR A 157 16.71 7.68 -9.20
N HIS A 158 16.60 6.41 -8.84
CA HIS A 158 17.37 5.71 -7.81
C HIS A 158 18.85 5.52 -8.22
N THR A 159 19.56 6.61 -8.47
CA THR A 159 21.02 6.60 -8.39
C THR A 159 21.38 6.41 -6.91
N ASN A 160 22.22 5.42 -6.58
CA ASN A 160 22.58 5.03 -5.20
C ASN A 160 23.07 6.18 -4.28
N ASN A 161 23.44 7.33 -4.84
CA ASN A 161 23.83 8.52 -4.09
C ASN A 161 22.63 9.37 -3.63
N ASN A 162 21.51 9.40 -4.36
CA ASN A 162 20.32 10.16 -3.93
C ASN A 162 19.61 9.48 -2.75
N ILE A 163 19.54 8.14 -2.73
CA ILE A 163 18.98 7.37 -1.59
C ILE A 163 19.76 7.65 -0.29
N LYS A 164 21.08 7.89 -0.37
CA LYS A 164 21.88 8.31 0.80
C LYS A 164 21.54 9.73 1.25
N ASN A 165 21.35 10.66 0.32
CA ASN A 165 21.03 12.05 0.62
C ASN A 165 19.57 12.26 1.08
N GLU A 166 18.61 11.48 0.59
CA GLU A 166 17.22 11.51 1.07
C GLU A 166 17.10 10.90 2.47
N ARG A 167 17.75 9.75 2.73
CA ARG A 167 17.84 9.19 4.10
C ARG A 167 18.54 10.13 5.09
N GLN A 168 19.46 10.99 4.63
CA GLN A 168 20.05 12.04 5.46
C GLN A 168 19.11 13.25 5.64
N ARG A 169 18.32 13.63 4.63
CA ARG A 169 17.37 14.77 4.72
C ARG A 169 16.14 14.44 5.58
N ASP A 170 15.56 13.24 5.44
CA ASP A 170 14.41 12.81 6.23
C ASP A 170 14.74 12.68 7.74
N ASN A 171 15.97 12.25 8.07
CA ASN A 171 16.45 12.28 9.45
C ASN A 171 16.71 13.71 9.98
N THR A 172 16.93 14.69 9.11
CA THR A 172 17.21 16.08 9.53
C THR A 172 15.92 16.91 9.69
N GLN A 173 14.89 16.69 8.89
CA GLN A 173 13.68 17.55 8.89
C GLN A 173 12.61 17.20 9.93
N LYS A 174 12.69 16.06 10.64
CA LYS A 174 11.76 15.75 11.75
C LYS A 174 12.18 16.27 13.13
N TYR A 175 13.35 16.90 13.25
CA TYR A 175 13.87 17.43 14.51
C TYR A 175 14.24 18.92 14.48
N GLN A 176 13.49 19.74 13.73
CA GLN A 176 13.53 21.20 13.91
C GLN A 176 12.14 21.80 14.06
N ASN A 177 11.58 21.66 15.27
CA ASN A 177 10.88 22.78 15.89
C ASN A 177 11.09 22.76 17.42
N GLN A 178 11.53 23.93 17.93
CA GLN A 178 11.45 24.37 19.33
C GLN A 178 12.49 23.85 20.36
N SER A 179 13.75 24.31 20.27
CA SER A 179 14.30 25.22 21.31
C SER A 179 15.63 25.89 20.90
N ASN A 180 15.95 26.98 21.61
CA ASN A 180 16.95 28.01 21.32
C ASN A 180 18.44 27.63 21.47
N ASN A 181 19.28 28.54 20.96
CA ASN A 181 20.68 28.82 21.31
C ASN A 181 21.75 27.79 20.88
N GLY A 182 22.96 28.31 20.66
CA GLY A 182 24.17 27.53 20.37
C GLY A 182 24.67 26.79 21.61
N TYR A 183 23.92 25.77 22.05
CA TYR A 183 24.36 24.80 23.03
C TYR A 183 25.25 23.76 22.34
N VAL A 184 26.53 23.70 22.74
CA VAL A 184 27.45 22.65 22.30
C VAL A 184 27.31 21.49 23.28
N ALA A 185 26.97 20.30 22.79
CA ALA A 185 26.81 19.10 23.62
C ALA A 185 28.07 18.84 24.45
N THR A 186 27.91 18.68 25.77
CA THR A 186 29.04 18.51 26.68
C THR A 186 29.29 17.04 26.99
N LYS A 187 30.48 16.72 27.51
CA LYS A 187 30.79 15.36 27.96
C LYS A 187 29.83 14.88 29.06
N ALA A 188 29.30 15.79 29.89
CA ALA A 188 28.31 15.46 30.91
C ALA A 188 26.96 14.99 30.32
N ASP A 189 26.59 15.47 29.13
CA ASP A 189 25.39 15.02 28.43
C ASP A 189 25.59 13.60 27.87
N CYS A 190 26.78 13.31 27.33
CA CYS A 190 27.18 11.94 26.97
C CYS A 190 27.15 11.01 28.19
N ASP A 191 27.72 11.40 29.33
CA ASP A 191 27.72 10.58 30.56
C ASP A 191 26.29 10.31 31.07
N LYS A 192 25.39 11.30 30.93
CA LYS A 192 23.96 11.16 31.26
C LYS A 192 23.23 10.21 30.30
N ALA A 193 23.51 10.27 29.00
CA ALA A 193 22.97 9.36 28.01
C ALA A 193 23.47 7.91 28.20
N LEU A 194 24.76 7.73 28.47
CA LEU A 194 25.36 6.43 28.84
C LEU A 194 24.70 5.84 30.10
N LYS A 195 24.40 6.68 31.10
CA LYS A 195 23.63 6.24 32.27
C LYS A 195 22.21 5.79 31.90
N GLN A 196 21.49 6.55 31.07
CA GLN A 196 20.14 6.18 30.60
C GLN A 196 20.12 4.84 29.83
N ILE A 197 21.11 4.61 28.98
CA ILE A 197 21.31 3.31 28.29
C ILE A 197 21.52 2.19 29.32
N LYS A 198 22.42 2.40 30.29
CA LYS A 198 22.74 1.41 31.32
C LYS A 198 21.55 1.09 32.24
N ASP A 199 20.76 2.08 32.60
CA ASP A 199 19.63 1.98 33.53
C ASP A 199 18.36 1.39 32.86
N LEU A 200 18.34 1.19 31.53
CA LEU A 200 17.20 0.59 30.82
C LEU A 200 16.91 -0.85 31.33
N PRO A 201 15.66 -1.25 31.61
CA PRO A 201 15.35 -2.60 32.11
C PRO A 201 15.73 -3.71 31.12
N LEU A 202 16.22 -4.85 31.61
CA LEU A 202 16.62 -5.99 30.76
C LEU A 202 15.43 -6.76 30.17
N ASP A 203 14.26 -6.58 30.77
CA ASP A 203 12.94 -7.08 30.39
C ASP A 203 12.23 -6.19 29.35
N THR A 204 12.87 -5.10 28.91
CA THR A 204 12.36 -4.22 27.83
C THR A 204 12.29 -4.97 26.50
N PRO A 205 11.16 -4.94 25.75
CA PRO A 205 11.08 -5.52 24.41
C PRO A 205 12.11 -4.93 23.45
N LEU A 206 12.75 -5.76 22.61
CA LEU A 206 13.82 -5.32 21.70
C LEU A 206 13.42 -4.16 20.76
N THR A 207 12.15 -4.10 20.35
CA THR A 207 11.61 -3.00 19.54
C THR A 207 11.57 -1.66 20.29
N GLN A 208 11.22 -1.68 21.58
CA GLN A 208 11.23 -0.50 22.44
C GLN A 208 12.66 -0.08 22.79
N ALA A 209 13.55 -1.05 23.03
CA ALA A 209 14.97 -0.80 23.26
C ALA A 209 15.64 -0.13 22.05
N SER A 210 15.40 -0.65 20.82
CA SER A 210 15.90 -0.02 19.59
C SER A 210 15.43 1.44 19.45
N TYR A 211 14.12 1.69 19.59
CA TYR A 211 13.56 3.04 19.49
C TYR A 211 14.17 4.01 20.53
N PHE A 212 14.40 3.53 21.75
CA PHE A 212 15.05 4.31 22.81
C PHE A 212 16.52 4.62 22.47
N PHE A 213 17.28 3.64 21.98
CA PHE A 213 18.68 3.83 21.58
C PHE A 213 18.84 4.78 20.39
N ASP A 214 17.99 4.65 19.37
CA ASP A 214 17.95 5.56 18.23
C ASP A 214 17.59 6.99 18.68
N GLY A 215 16.62 7.12 19.61
CA GLY A 215 16.24 8.38 20.22
C GLY A 215 17.37 9.08 20.99
N ILE A 216 18.21 8.33 21.71
CA ILE A 216 19.38 8.88 22.44
C ILE A 216 20.50 9.28 21.48
N ARG A 217 20.83 8.43 20.50
CA ARG A 217 21.90 8.71 19.53
C ARG A 217 21.61 9.95 18.68
N ASN A 218 20.35 10.13 18.28
CA ASN A 218 19.91 11.33 17.55
C ASN A 218 19.96 12.64 18.37
N GLN A 219 20.01 12.57 19.72
CA GLN A 219 20.12 13.76 20.58
C GLN A 219 21.56 14.24 20.79
N LEU A 220 22.56 13.38 20.55
CA LEU A 220 23.97 13.64 20.82
C LEU A 220 24.86 13.12 19.67
N PRO A 221 24.71 13.66 18.44
CA PRO A 221 25.42 13.17 17.26
C PRO A 221 26.95 13.28 17.37
N GLU A 222 27.47 14.21 18.17
CA GLU A 222 28.92 14.35 18.43
C GLU A 222 29.51 13.16 19.22
N PHE A 223 28.67 12.34 19.86
CA PHE A 223 29.06 11.20 20.68
C PHE A 223 28.58 9.84 20.11
N ASP A 224 28.13 9.81 18.84
CA ASP A 224 27.49 8.62 18.25
C ASP A 224 28.31 7.33 18.37
N GLU A 225 29.62 7.39 18.16
CA GLU A 225 30.51 6.22 18.25
C GLU A 225 30.51 5.58 19.66
N ILE A 226 30.53 6.41 20.70
CA ILE A 226 30.55 5.98 22.10
C ILE A 226 29.16 5.48 22.52
N LEU A 227 28.10 6.20 22.12
CA LEU A 227 26.72 5.84 22.42
C LEU A 227 26.30 4.56 21.68
N PHE A 228 26.73 4.37 20.43
CA PHE A 228 26.48 3.15 19.66
C PHE A 228 27.06 1.92 20.33
N ALA A 229 28.31 1.98 20.82
CA ALA A 229 28.93 0.87 21.53
C ALA A 229 28.13 0.47 22.79
N ALA A 230 27.73 1.44 23.61
CA ALA A 230 26.94 1.21 24.82
C ALA A 230 25.52 0.70 24.52
N CYS A 231 24.85 1.26 23.51
CA CYS A 231 23.54 0.79 23.06
C CYS A 231 23.60 -0.66 22.58
N ASN A 232 24.62 -1.02 21.80
CA ASN A 232 24.81 -2.38 21.30
C ASN A 232 25.07 -3.39 22.44
N GLU A 233 25.96 -3.07 23.38
CA GLU A 233 26.21 -3.90 24.57
C GLU A 233 24.92 -4.13 25.37
N LYS A 234 24.13 -3.08 25.57
CA LYS A 234 22.85 -3.15 26.30
C LYS A 234 21.79 -3.95 25.53
N TYR A 235 21.72 -3.80 24.21
CA TYR A 235 20.81 -4.55 23.33
C TYR A 235 21.10 -6.06 23.42
N LEU A 236 22.37 -6.45 23.34
CA LEU A 236 22.82 -7.83 23.49
C LEU A 236 22.44 -8.40 24.87
N ALA A 237 22.60 -7.62 25.94
CA ALA A 237 22.20 -8.03 27.29
C ALA A 237 20.68 -8.22 27.44
N ILE A 238 19.87 -7.34 26.85
CA ILE A 238 18.40 -7.47 26.78
C ILE A 238 18.01 -8.74 26.01
N GLN A 239 18.61 -8.96 24.84
CA GLN A 239 18.34 -10.13 24.00
C GLN A 239 18.61 -11.44 24.77
N GLN A 240 19.80 -11.57 25.37
CA GLN A 240 20.17 -12.75 26.15
C GLN A 240 19.26 -12.96 27.37
N HIS A 241 18.81 -11.87 28.02
CA HIS A 241 17.88 -11.96 29.14
C HIS A 241 16.52 -12.53 28.69
N LEU A 242 15.93 -11.99 27.63
CA LEU A 242 14.65 -12.42 27.07
C LEU A 242 14.71 -13.87 26.55
N GLU A 243 15.81 -14.25 25.88
CA GLU A 243 16.06 -15.64 25.47
C GLU A 243 16.10 -16.58 26.69
N SER A 244 16.82 -16.22 27.76
CA SER A 244 16.90 -17.03 28.98
C SER A 244 15.56 -17.16 29.72
N LEU A 245 14.70 -16.13 29.66
CA LEU A 245 13.34 -16.18 30.20
C LEU A 245 12.45 -17.15 29.41
N SER A 246 12.57 -17.15 28.07
CA SER A 246 11.82 -18.06 27.20
C SER A 246 12.20 -19.53 27.44
N GLN A 247 13.50 -19.83 27.61
CA GLN A 247 13.99 -21.18 27.92
C GLN A 247 13.49 -21.66 29.27
N LYS A 248 13.58 -20.82 30.33
CA LYS A 248 13.04 -21.15 31.66
C LYS A 248 11.53 -21.41 31.66
N GLN A 249 10.76 -20.71 30.83
CA GLN A 249 9.33 -21.02 30.66
C GLN A 249 9.12 -22.39 30.01
N GLN A 250 9.89 -22.75 28.98
CA GLN A 250 9.80 -24.06 28.32
C GLN A 250 10.16 -25.21 29.28
N GLU A 251 11.23 -25.07 30.08
CA GLU A 251 11.61 -26.03 31.12
C GLU A 251 10.54 -26.16 32.23
N ALA A 252 9.92 -25.05 32.62
CA ALA A 252 8.80 -25.04 33.59
C ALA A 252 7.52 -25.69 33.04
N ILE A 253 7.31 -25.68 31.72
CA ILE A 253 6.20 -26.38 31.05
C ILE A 253 6.50 -27.88 30.97
N GLN A 254 7.72 -28.28 30.58
CA GLN A 254 8.14 -29.67 30.47
C GLN A 254 8.08 -30.39 31.84
N SER A 255 8.63 -29.78 32.90
CA SER A 255 8.60 -30.33 34.26
C SER A 255 7.16 -30.52 34.81
N LYS A 256 6.22 -29.63 34.46
CA LYS A 256 4.79 -29.81 34.79
C LYS A 256 4.15 -30.97 34.00
N ALA A 257 4.49 -31.13 32.72
CA ALA A 257 4.02 -32.24 31.90
C ALA A 257 4.51 -33.60 32.43
N THR A 258 5.79 -33.71 32.81
CA THR A 258 6.34 -34.92 33.46
C THR A 258 5.62 -35.26 34.77
N THR A 259 5.28 -34.24 35.56
CA THR A 259 4.53 -34.40 36.82
C THR A 259 3.09 -34.90 36.58
N GLN A 260 2.44 -34.49 35.48
CA GLN A 260 1.12 -35.02 35.09
C GLN A 260 1.20 -36.44 34.55
N GLN A 261 2.22 -36.79 33.75
CA GLN A 261 2.42 -38.17 33.27
C GLN A 261 2.65 -39.16 34.41
N GLN A 262 3.44 -38.79 35.44
CA GLN A 262 3.62 -39.64 36.62
C GLN A 262 2.31 -39.85 37.41
N LYS A 263 1.44 -38.83 37.50
CA LYS A 263 0.10 -39.00 38.09
C LYS A 263 -0.83 -39.89 37.27
N GLN A 264 -0.75 -39.87 35.93
CA GLN A 264 -1.55 -40.74 35.07
C GLN A 264 -1.06 -42.20 35.11
N GLN A 265 0.26 -42.44 35.14
CA GLN A 265 0.81 -43.81 35.28
C GLN A 265 0.44 -44.45 36.63
N ALA A 266 0.34 -43.67 37.71
CA ALA A 266 -0.14 -44.15 39.01
C ALA A 266 -1.63 -44.58 39.01
N GLN A 267 -2.44 -44.14 38.05
CA GLN A 267 -3.85 -44.55 37.93
C GLN A 267 -4.06 -45.77 37.02
N GLN A 268 -3.10 -46.09 36.12
CA GLN A 268 -3.24 -47.19 35.16
C GLN A 268 -2.94 -48.59 35.73
N GLN A 269 -2.37 -48.70 36.93
CA GLN A 269 -2.12 -50.01 37.58
C GLN A 269 -3.35 -50.60 38.30
N ARG A 270 -4.56 -50.04 38.15
CA ARG A 270 -5.75 -50.42 38.93
C ARG A 270 -6.92 -51.04 38.14
N GLY A 271 -6.72 -51.45 36.88
CA GLY A 271 -7.82 -51.99 36.05
C GLY A 271 -7.42 -52.85 34.85
N ASN A 272 -7.06 -54.12 35.09
CA ASN A 272 -7.34 -55.25 34.19
C ASN A 272 -8.51 -56.01 34.84
N THR A 273 -9.54 -56.56 34.18
CA THR A 273 -9.71 -57.15 32.82
C THR A 273 -11.23 -57.04 32.47
N THR A 274 -11.84 -57.27 31.28
CA THR A 274 -11.48 -58.08 30.08
C THR A 274 -12.26 -57.62 28.82
N GLN A 275 -11.76 -58.04 27.64
CA GLN A 275 -12.41 -58.49 26.36
C GLN A 275 -13.97 -58.40 26.20
N ALA A 276 -14.58 -58.20 25.00
CA ALA A 276 -14.09 -58.36 23.61
C ALA A 276 -15.00 -57.74 22.49
N GLN A 277 -14.41 -57.59 21.28
CA GLN A 277 -15.01 -57.58 19.91
C GLN A 277 -15.64 -56.30 19.26
N ASN A 278 -15.43 -56.17 17.92
CA ASN A 278 -15.58 -55.02 16.99
C ASN A 278 -16.90 -55.09 16.14
N PRO A 279 -17.25 -54.21 15.14
CA PRO A 279 -16.52 -53.13 14.40
C PRO A 279 -17.39 -51.85 14.10
N PRO A 280 -17.18 -51.02 13.04
CA PRO A 280 -16.03 -50.14 12.75
C PRO A 280 -16.44 -48.67 12.46
N ASN A 281 -16.26 -47.74 13.41
CA ASN A 281 -15.96 -46.30 13.19
C ASN A 281 -15.97 -45.57 14.53
N ALA A 282 -14.81 -45.05 14.96
CA ALA A 282 -14.71 -44.18 16.13
C ALA A 282 -13.81 -42.98 15.78
N PRO A 283 -14.28 -41.72 15.94
CA PRO A 283 -13.49 -40.54 15.61
C PRO A 283 -12.27 -40.39 16.53
N LYS A 284 -11.23 -39.73 16.02
CA LYS A 284 -9.98 -39.46 16.77
C LYS A 284 -10.29 -38.74 18.09
N THR A 285 -9.79 -39.28 19.19
CA THR A 285 -10.00 -38.76 20.56
C THR A 285 -9.57 -37.29 20.67
N GLY A 286 -10.54 -36.41 20.97
CA GLY A 286 -10.34 -34.95 21.13
C GLY A 286 -11.22 -34.08 20.21
N CYS A 287 -11.74 -34.66 19.13
CA CYS A 287 -12.66 -33.96 18.21
C CYS A 287 -14.12 -34.03 18.70
N ILE A 288 -14.98 -33.18 18.14
CA ILE A 288 -16.42 -33.16 18.47
C ILE A 288 -17.11 -34.49 18.19
N SER A 289 -18.05 -34.88 19.04
CA SER A 289 -18.87 -36.08 18.83
C SER A 289 -19.79 -35.91 17.61
N ASN A 290 -20.22 -37.02 17.00
CA ASN A 290 -21.18 -37.00 15.88
C ASN A 290 -22.42 -36.15 16.20
N LYS A 291 -22.95 -36.25 17.43
CA LYS A 291 -24.10 -35.44 17.88
C LYS A 291 -23.79 -33.93 17.92
N GLN A 292 -22.59 -33.53 18.34
CA GLN A 292 -22.16 -32.13 18.32
C GLN A 292 -21.90 -31.63 16.89
N ARG A 293 -21.37 -32.48 16.00
CA ARG A 293 -21.23 -32.19 14.57
C ARG A 293 -22.58 -31.95 13.93
N ASP A 294 -23.55 -32.81 14.19
CA ASP A 294 -24.91 -32.71 13.63
C ASP A 294 -25.64 -31.46 14.18
N GLN A 295 -25.42 -31.10 15.45
CA GLN A 295 -25.90 -29.83 16.01
C GLN A 295 -25.22 -28.60 15.39
N LEU A 296 -23.92 -28.68 15.08
CA LEU A 296 -23.19 -27.60 14.41
C LEU A 296 -23.64 -27.44 12.95
N GLN A 297 -23.94 -28.55 12.27
CA GLN A 297 -24.54 -28.58 10.94
C GLN A 297 -25.87 -27.81 10.93
N THR A 298 -26.81 -28.18 11.81
CA THR A 298 -28.10 -27.47 11.93
C THR A 298 -27.92 -25.98 12.24
N PHE A 299 -26.94 -25.61 13.08
CA PHE A 299 -26.63 -24.22 13.44
C PHE A 299 -26.05 -23.38 12.27
N ILE A 300 -25.41 -24.03 11.30
CA ILE A 300 -24.95 -23.44 10.03
C ILE A 300 -26.14 -23.28 9.07
N ASP A 301 -26.95 -24.33 8.93
CA ASP A 301 -28.14 -24.36 8.06
C ASP A 301 -29.18 -23.29 8.50
N GLU A 302 -29.41 -23.15 9.81
CA GLU A 302 -30.29 -22.12 10.41
C GLU A 302 -29.86 -20.67 10.11
N ARG A 303 -28.60 -20.44 9.74
CA ARG A 303 -28.06 -19.13 9.32
C ARG A 303 -27.96 -18.97 7.80
N GLY A 304 -28.39 -19.97 7.02
CA GLY A 304 -28.35 -19.93 5.56
C GLY A 304 -26.95 -20.00 4.95
N LEU A 305 -25.96 -20.50 5.70
CA LEU A 305 -24.57 -20.65 5.23
C LEU A 305 -24.34 -22.05 4.63
N ASP A 306 -23.49 -22.16 3.61
CA ASP A 306 -23.03 -23.47 3.13
C ASP A 306 -21.95 -24.05 4.08
N THR A 307 -22.05 -25.35 4.34
CA THR A 307 -21.09 -26.10 5.16
C THR A 307 -19.70 -26.10 4.56
N LYS A 308 -19.59 -26.17 3.22
CA LYS A 308 -18.29 -26.14 2.55
C LYS A 308 -17.59 -24.80 2.74
N TYR A 309 -18.34 -23.71 2.57
CA TYR A 309 -17.86 -22.35 2.80
C TYR A 309 -17.41 -22.13 4.25
N VAL A 310 -18.16 -22.67 5.23
CA VAL A 310 -17.73 -22.63 6.65
C VAL A 310 -16.47 -23.46 6.90
N CYS A 311 -16.32 -24.65 6.27
CA CYS A 311 -15.11 -25.46 6.39
C CYS A 311 -13.88 -24.75 5.78
N GLU A 312 -14.05 -24.12 4.62
CA GLU A 312 -13.01 -23.33 3.94
C GLU A 312 -12.59 -22.12 4.79
N PHE A 313 -13.56 -21.37 5.35
CA PHE A 313 -13.28 -20.24 6.25
C PHE A 313 -12.52 -20.65 7.52
N LEU A 314 -12.81 -21.84 8.06
CA LEU A 314 -12.15 -22.38 9.26
C LEU A 314 -10.83 -23.12 8.95
N GLY A 315 -10.48 -23.33 7.68
CA GLY A 315 -9.26 -24.04 7.25
C GLY A 315 -9.24 -25.53 7.64
N ILE A 316 -10.40 -26.20 7.64
CA ILE A 316 -10.57 -27.61 7.99
C ILE A 316 -11.22 -28.39 6.85
N ASP A 317 -10.88 -29.68 6.67
CA ASP A 317 -11.47 -30.49 5.60
C ASP A 317 -12.89 -30.93 5.97
N THR A 318 -13.17 -31.15 7.25
CA THR A 318 -14.53 -31.49 7.73
C THR A 318 -14.81 -30.92 9.13
N LEU A 319 -16.10 -30.63 9.43
CA LEU A 319 -16.55 -30.27 10.78
C LEU A 319 -16.15 -31.28 11.86
N ALA A 320 -15.89 -32.54 11.50
CA ALA A 320 -15.49 -33.59 12.44
C ALA A 320 -14.06 -33.44 12.98
N GLU A 321 -13.28 -32.48 12.47
CA GLU A 321 -11.91 -32.18 12.93
C GLU A 321 -11.86 -31.08 14.00
N ILE A 322 -12.99 -30.42 14.27
CA ILE A 322 -13.11 -29.40 15.31
C ILE A 322 -12.87 -30.04 16.67
N GLN A 323 -11.95 -29.48 17.45
CA GLN A 323 -11.70 -29.89 18.84
C GLN A 323 -12.89 -29.52 19.73
N ALA A 324 -13.30 -30.43 20.62
CA ALA A 324 -14.49 -30.21 21.46
C ALA A 324 -14.40 -28.95 22.33
N GLU A 325 -13.18 -28.58 22.77
CA GLU A 325 -12.88 -27.38 23.54
C GLU A 325 -13.07 -26.07 22.76
N LYS A 326 -13.04 -26.12 21.42
CA LYS A 326 -13.16 -24.96 20.52
C LYS A 326 -14.56 -24.79 19.92
N LEU A 327 -15.49 -25.71 20.20
CA LEU A 327 -16.82 -25.73 19.60
C LEU A 327 -17.61 -24.42 19.80
N GLU A 328 -17.55 -23.81 21.00
CA GLU A 328 -18.24 -22.54 21.27
C GLU A 328 -17.56 -21.34 20.60
N LEU A 329 -16.24 -21.36 20.40
CA LEU A 329 -15.54 -20.33 19.62
C LEU A 329 -15.94 -20.38 18.15
N VAL A 330 -15.97 -21.57 17.55
CA VAL A 330 -16.37 -21.77 16.15
C VAL A 330 -17.81 -21.30 15.91
N LYS A 331 -18.74 -21.56 16.83
CA LYS A 331 -20.11 -21.03 16.75
C LYS A 331 -20.15 -19.50 16.69
N VAL A 332 -19.34 -18.81 17.49
CA VAL A 332 -19.26 -17.33 17.50
C VAL A 332 -18.67 -16.78 16.20
N GLU A 333 -17.75 -17.50 15.55
CA GLU A 333 -17.18 -17.13 14.26
C GLU A 333 -18.19 -17.31 13.12
N ILE A 334 -18.93 -18.42 13.09
CA ILE A 334 -20.06 -18.65 12.17
C ILE A 334 -21.14 -17.56 12.33
N ASP A 335 -21.41 -17.12 13.57
CA ASP A 335 -22.35 -16.03 13.88
C ASP A 335 -21.89 -14.66 13.36
N LYS A 336 -20.57 -14.44 13.21
CA LYS A 336 -20.01 -13.24 12.58
C LYS A 336 -20.07 -13.32 11.07
N LEU A 337 -19.73 -14.48 10.50
CA LEU A 337 -19.75 -14.73 9.06
C LEU A 337 -21.16 -14.50 8.48
N ALA A 338 -22.19 -15.07 9.10
CA ALA A 338 -23.59 -14.83 8.70
C ALA A 338 -24.01 -13.35 8.75
N LYS A 339 -23.48 -12.57 9.70
CA LYS A 339 -23.77 -11.13 9.82
C LYS A 339 -22.98 -10.25 8.85
N GLN A 340 -21.95 -10.80 8.21
CA GLN A 340 -21.21 -10.14 7.12
C GLN A 340 -21.91 -10.39 5.78
N GLU A 341 -22.37 -11.62 5.51
CA GLU A 341 -23.17 -11.97 4.32
C GLU A 341 -24.46 -11.12 4.22
N ILE A 342 -25.16 -10.86 5.33
CA ILE A 342 -26.40 -10.02 5.35
C ILE A 342 -26.12 -8.53 5.08
N LYS A 343 -24.85 -8.10 5.00
CA LYS A 343 -24.43 -6.71 4.74
C LYS A 343 -23.73 -6.51 3.38
N ALA A 344 -23.53 -7.57 2.62
CA ALA A 344 -23.06 -7.54 1.23
C ALA A 344 -24.25 -7.49 0.26
#